data_AF-A0A0L0FFF0-F1
#
_entry.id   AF-A0A0L0FFF0-F1
#
_cell.length_a   1.000
_cell.length_b   1.000
_cell.length_c   1.000
_cell.angle_alpha   90.00
_cell.angle_beta   90.00
_cell.angle_gamma   90.00
#
_symmetry.space_group_name_H-M   'P 1'
#
loop_
_entity.id
_entity.type
_entity.pdbx_description
1 polymer ?
#
loop_
_entity_poly.entity_id
_entity_poly.type
_entity_poly.pdbx_seq_one_letter_code
_entity_poly.pdbx_strand_id
1 'polypeptide(L)'
;MVAASCEKIRLESVLTAIGKLFPNVKFTICFDVVTSKDKAKFTKAGVELLTLHELVDMGVDNVFPHDPPTASDVAVLMYTSGTTGNPKGVQVTHSNVMANLISLQKRLNVRNQDVHFSFLPLAHILEWVVQALYISQGCSIVFYQGILPELMLDIQTLKPTFFIAVPRILSRAYDKINQGVKAGGPEKEAALKGAYDMRLAALE
;
A
#
# COMPACT_ATOMS: atom_id res chain seq x y z
N MET A 1 14.85 -19.19 5.63
CA MET A 1 15.11 -18.23 6.73
C MET A 1 13.83 -17.43 6.97
N VAL A 2 13.38 -17.24 8.22
CA VAL A 2 12.16 -16.47 8.51
C VAL A 2 12.54 -15.22 9.29
N ALA A 3 12.10 -14.07 8.78
CA ALA A 3 12.35 -12.78 9.39
C ALA A 3 11.05 -11.99 9.52
N ALA A 4 10.97 -11.19 10.57
CA ALA A 4 9.93 -10.17 10.73
C ALA A 4 10.51 -8.81 10.34
N SER A 5 9.69 -7.90 9.82
CA SER A 5 10.12 -6.54 9.50
C SER A 5 9.14 -5.53 10.09
N CYS A 6 9.64 -4.46 10.73
CA CYS A 6 8.78 -3.47 11.36
C CYS A 6 9.46 -2.11 11.56
N GLU A 7 8.66 -1.09 11.86
CA GLU A 7 9.15 0.18 12.40
C GLU A 7 9.54 0.03 13.88
N LYS A 8 10.36 0.97 14.38
CA LYS A 8 10.83 0.99 15.77
C LYS A 8 9.70 0.97 16.78
N ILE A 9 8.62 1.70 16.49
CA ILE A 9 7.45 1.80 17.37
C ILE A 9 6.78 0.43 17.60
N ARG A 10 7.03 -0.56 16.74
CA ARG A 10 6.45 -1.91 16.82
C ARG A 10 7.39 -2.95 17.45
N LEU A 11 8.63 -2.61 17.79
CA LEU A 11 9.62 -3.58 18.28
C LEU A 11 9.15 -4.36 19.51
N GLU A 12 8.52 -3.72 20.49
CA GLU A 12 8.02 -4.41 21.70
C GLU A 12 6.87 -5.39 21.38
N SER A 13 5.98 -5.01 20.46
CA SER A 13 4.89 -5.89 20.00
C SER A 13 5.45 -7.10 19.23
N VAL A 14 6.45 -6.87 18.38
CA VAL A 14 7.12 -7.94 17.63
C VAL A 14 7.86 -8.88 18.57
N LEU A 15 8.63 -8.35 19.53
CA LEU A 15 9.36 -9.15 20.52
C LEU A 15 8.41 -10.03 21.34
N THR A 16 7.27 -9.47 21.77
CA THR A 16 6.22 -10.20 22.49
C THR A 16 5.62 -11.33 21.65
N ALA A 17 5.41 -11.07 20.35
CA ALA A 17 4.84 -12.04 19.43
C ALA A 17 5.82 -13.19 19.09
N ILE A 18 7.09 -12.90 18.82
CA ILE A 18 8.08 -13.91 18.43
C ILE A 18 8.23 -14.99 19.52
N GLY A 19 8.38 -14.57 20.78
CA GLY A 19 8.58 -15.50 21.90
C GLY A 19 7.40 -16.43 22.18
N LYS A 20 6.20 -16.13 21.70
CA LYS A 20 4.98 -16.91 21.98
C LYS A 20 4.39 -17.61 20.76
N LEU A 21 4.40 -16.95 19.61
CA LEU A 21 3.62 -17.34 18.43
C LEU A 21 4.49 -17.77 17.25
N PHE A 22 5.74 -17.31 17.18
CA PHE A 22 6.57 -17.48 15.99
C PHE A 22 8.01 -17.94 16.32
N PRO A 23 8.19 -19.18 16.83
CA PRO A 23 9.49 -19.67 17.29
C PRO A 23 10.55 -19.81 16.18
N ASN A 24 10.12 -19.81 14.91
CA ASN A 24 10.99 -19.94 13.74
C ASN A 24 11.56 -18.61 13.26
N VAL A 25 11.11 -17.47 13.78
CA VAL A 25 11.67 -16.15 13.44
C VAL A 25 13.03 -16.03 14.11
N LYS A 26 14.08 -15.87 13.29
CA LYS A 26 15.48 -15.73 13.76
C LYS A 26 16.03 -14.33 13.58
N PHE A 27 15.40 -13.55 12.71
CA PHE A 27 15.80 -12.18 12.40
C PHE A 27 14.60 -11.23 12.53
N THR A 28 14.86 -10.01 12.96
CA THR A 28 13.94 -8.88 12.85
C THR A 28 14.67 -7.74 12.16
N ILE A 29 14.05 -7.18 11.12
CA ILE A 29 14.56 -6.03 10.38
C ILE A 29 13.78 -4.80 10.82
N CYS A 30 14.48 -3.82 11.39
CA CYS A 30 13.93 -2.52 11.73
C CYS A 30 14.23 -1.51 10.60
N PHE A 31 13.20 -0.82 10.12
CA PHE A 31 13.36 0.23 9.10
C PHE A 31 13.93 1.54 9.67
N ASP A 32 13.91 1.69 10.99
CA ASP A 32 14.38 2.86 11.71
C ASP A 32 15.70 2.61 12.46
N VAL A 33 16.28 3.68 13.02
CA VAL A 33 17.46 3.62 13.89
C VAL A 33 17.18 2.83 15.17
N VAL A 34 17.95 1.77 15.41
CA VAL A 34 17.90 0.96 16.64
C VAL A 34 19.07 1.27 17.55
N THR A 35 18.87 1.13 18.87
CA THR A 35 19.93 1.30 19.87
C THR A 35 20.56 -0.04 20.24
N SER A 36 21.75 -0.01 20.88
CA SER A 36 22.36 -1.22 21.44
C SER A 36 21.47 -1.92 22.48
N LYS A 37 20.64 -1.14 23.20
CA LYS A 37 19.65 -1.67 24.14
C LYS A 37 18.53 -2.43 23.43
N ASP A 38 18.07 -1.93 22.28
CA ASP A 38 17.06 -2.61 21.46
C ASP A 38 17.62 -3.94 20.95
N LYS A 39 18.84 -3.93 20.41
CA LYS A 39 19.52 -5.16 19.95
C LYS A 39 19.67 -6.19 21.08
N ALA A 40 20.14 -5.76 22.27
CA ALA A 40 20.32 -6.65 23.41
C ALA A 40 19.00 -7.34 23.85
N LYS A 41 17.85 -6.67 23.76
CA LYS A 41 16.54 -7.28 24.07
C LYS A 41 16.21 -8.42 23.10
N PHE A 42 16.41 -8.21 21.81
CA PHE A 42 16.16 -9.22 20.78
C PHE A 42 17.15 -10.38 20.91
N THR A 43 18.45 -10.10 21.13
CA THR A 43 19.46 -11.13 21.37
C THR A 43 19.10 -12.02 22.55
N LYS A 44 18.59 -11.44 23.65
CA LYS A 44 18.11 -12.21 24.82
C LYS A 44 16.93 -13.13 24.47
N ALA A 45 16.12 -12.78 23.49
CA ALA A 45 15.03 -13.61 22.95
C ALA A 45 15.51 -14.60 21.87
N GLY A 46 16.81 -14.67 21.57
CA GLY A 46 17.36 -15.56 20.54
C GLY A 46 17.06 -15.10 19.12
N VAL A 47 16.82 -13.81 18.92
CA VAL A 47 16.52 -13.18 17.63
C VAL A 47 17.58 -12.10 17.35
N GLU A 48 18.08 -12.04 16.14
CA GLU A 48 18.97 -10.98 15.71
C GLU A 48 18.17 -9.77 15.21
N LEU A 49 18.44 -8.59 15.74
CA LEU A 49 17.82 -7.33 15.30
C LEU A 49 18.80 -6.56 14.41
N LEU A 50 18.44 -6.44 13.13
CA LEU A 50 19.18 -5.71 12.11
C LEU A 50 18.42 -4.46 11.71
N THR A 51 19.14 -3.42 11.31
CA THR A 51 18.56 -2.33 10.51
C THR A 51 18.47 -2.74 9.04
N LEU A 52 17.63 -2.05 8.26
CA LEU A 52 17.62 -2.27 6.80
C LEU A 52 19.00 -2.01 6.17
N HIS A 53 19.73 -0.99 6.63
CA HIS A 53 21.06 -0.66 6.10
C HIS A 53 22.06 -1.80 6.35
N GLU A 54 22.11 -2.34 7.57
CA GLU A 54 22.98 -3.48 7.89
C GLU A 54 22.66 -4.70 7.02
N LEU A 55 21.37 -4.98 6.78
CA LEU A 55 20.97 -6.06 5.88
C LEU A 55 21.42 -5.81 4.43
N VAL A 56 21.32 -4.58 3.94
CA VAL A 56 21.76 -4.21 2.58
C VAL A 56 23.27 -4.36 2.45
N ASP A 57 24.05 -3.87 3.42
CA ASP A 57 25.51 -3.98 3.43
C ASP A 57 25.96 -5.45 3.41
N MET A 58 25.30 -6.30 4.21
CA MET A 58 25.54 -7.75 4.18
C MET A 58 25.27 -8.35 2.79
N GLY A 59 24.25 -7.86 2.08
CA GLY A 59 23.89 -8.35 0.74
C GLY A 59 24.87 -7.95 -0.35
N VAL A 60 25.57 -6.82 -0.22
CA VAL A 60 26.60 -6.37 -1.17
C VAL A 60 27.76 -7.37 -1.22
N ASP A 61 28.19 -7.85 -0.06
CA ASP A 61 29.31 -8.79 0.05
C ASP A 61 28.89 -10.26 -0.20
N ASN A 62 27.58 -10.55 -0.21
CA ASN A 62 27.02 -11.90 -0.31
C ASN A 62 25.94 -11.99 -1.39
N VAL A 63 26.35 -11.80 -2.64
CA VAL A 63 25.42 -11.89 -3.79
C VAL A 63 25.04 -13.35 -4.04
N PHE A 64 23.75 -13.65 -3.94
CA PHE A 64 23.19 -14.96 -4.29
C PHE A 64 22.68 -14.96 -5.74
N PRO A 65 22.72 -16.12 -6.44
CA PRO A 65 22.04 -16.26 -7.72
C PRO A 65 20.54 -15.94 -7.59
N HIS A 66 20.00 -15.26 -8.61
CA HIS A 66 18.57 -14.99 -8.68
C HIS A 66 17.79 -16.30 -8.83
N ASP A 67 16.85 -16.55 -7.92
CA ASP A 67 15.94 -17.70 -7.93
C ASP A 67 14.49 -17.21 -8.03
N PRO A 68 13.96 -17.02 -9.26
CA PRO A 68 12.63 -16.46 -9.45
C PRO A 68 11.53 -17.48 -9.13
N PRO A 69 10.37 -17.02 -8.63
CA PRO A 69 9.24 -17.91 -8.37
C PRO A 69 8.62 -18.46 -9.65
N THR A 70 7.98 -19.61 -9.54
CA THR A 70 7.11 -20.20 -10.57
C THR A 70 5.72 -19.60 -10.54
N ALA A 71 4.94 -19.81 -11.62
CA ALA A 71 3.58 -19.30 -11.72
C ALA A 71 2.62 -19.87 -10.64
N SER A 72 2.90 -21.08 -10.14
CA SER A 72 2.11 -21.77 -9.11
C SER A 72 2.50 -21.38 -7.69
N ASP A 73 3.63 -20.72 -7.48
CA ASP A 73 4.06 -20.32 -6.15
C ASP A 73 3.14 -19.24 -5.58
N VAL A 74 2.94 -19.30 -4.26
CA VAL A 74 2.16 -18.31 -3.53
C VAL A 74 2.93 -16.99 -3.50
N ALA A 75 2.37 -15.95 -4.14
CA ALA A 75 2.94 -14.62 -4.17
C ALA A 75 2.59 -13.83 -2.90
N VAL A 76 1.36 -13.96 -2.39
CA VAL A 76 0.91 -13.24 -1.20
C VAL A 76 -0.20 -14.00 -0.46
N LEU A 77 -0.18 -13.88 0.87
CA LEU A 77 -1.26 -14.31 1.76
C LEU A 77 -2.05 -13.08 2.21
N MET A 78 -3.27 -12.93 1.71
CA MET A 78 -4.15 -11.83 2.09
C MET A 78 -5.10 -12.28 3.19
N TYR A 79 -5.02 -11.64 4.36
CA TYR A 79 -5.90 -11.95 5.47
C TYR A 79 -7.20 -11.17 5.37
N THR A 80 -8.32 -11.87 5.51
CA THR A 80 -9.65 -11.27 5.60
C THR A 80 -10.14 -11.35 7.04
N SER A 81 -10.84 -10.31 7.50
CA SER A 81 -11.33 -10.25 8.88
C SER A 81 -12.29 -11.40 9.21
N GLY A 82 -12.99 -11.93 8.20
CA GLY A 82 -14.00 -12.98 8.37
C GLY A 82 -15.21 -12.46 9.15
N THR A 83 -16.42 -12.74 8.69
CA THR A 83 -17.64 -12.27 9.38
C THR A 83 -18.01 -13.13 10.61
N THR A 84 -17.36 -14.28 10.82
CA THR A 84 -17.80 -15.28 11.80
C THR A 84 -16.68 -16.08 12.50
N GLY A 85 -15.43 -15.61 12.56
CA GLY A 85 -14.37 -16.36 13.24
C GLY A 85 -12.95 -15.82 13.06
N ASN A 86 -11.95 -16.68 13.25
CA ASN A 86 -10.54 -16.31 13.07
C ASN A 86 -10.26 -15.83 11.64
N PRO A 87 -9.35 -14.84 11.45
CA PRO A 87 -8.94 -14.38 10.14
C PRO A 87 -8.47 -15.53 9.25
N LYS A 88 -8.92 -15.53 7.99
CA LYS A 88 -8.53 -16.54 7.00
C LYS A 88 -7.51 -15.94 6.03
N GLY A 89 -6.38 -16.61 5.86
CA GLY A 89 -5.38 -16.27 4.85
C GLY A 89 -5.77 -16.81 3.49
N VAL A 90 -6.00 -15.92 2.53
CA VAL A 90 -6.25 -16.26 1.13
C VAL A 90 -4.91 -16.39 0.42
N GLN A 91 -4.62 -17.58 -0.10
CA GLN A 91 -3.46 -17.82 -0.95
C GLN A 91 -3.69 -17.24 -2.34
N VAL A 92 -2.81 -16.33 -2.76
CA VAL A 92 -2.82 -15.75 -4.10
C VAL A 92 -1.51 -16.14 -4.78
N THR A 93 -1.59 -16.89 -5.88
CA THR A 93 -0.41 -17.32 -6.64
C THR A 93 0.06 -16.26 -7.62
N HIS A 94 1.31 -16.35 -8.09
CA HIS A 94 1.83 -15.47 -9.16
C HIS A 94 0.94 -15.48 -10.41
N SER A 95 0.40 -16.64 -10.81
CA SER A 95 -0.52 -16.74 -11.95
C SER A 95 -1.84 -15.98 -11.74
N ASN A 96 -2.39 -15.98 -10.51
CA ASN A 96 -3.61 -15.23 -10.20
C ASN A 96 -3.38 -13.71 -10.35
N VAL A 97 -2.22 -13.24 -9.88
CA VAL A 97 -1.82 -11.84 -9.98
C VAL A 97 -1.70 -11.44 -11.44
N MET A 98 -0.94 -12.19 -12.23
CA MET A 98 -0.72 -11.88 -13.65
C MET A 98 -2.02 -11.92 -14.46
N ALA A 99 -2.91 -12.88 -14.20
CA ALA A 99 -4.21 -12.94 -14.84
C ALA A 99 -5.05 -11.67 -14.55
N ASN A 100 -5.00 -11.18 -13.32
CA ASN A 100 -5.68 -9.94 -12.94
C ASN A 100 -5.06 -8.70 -13.60
N LEU A 101 -3.73 -8.59 -13.61
CA LEU A 101 -3.02 -7.49 -14.27
C LEU A 101 -3.34 -7.41 -15.77
N ILE A 102 -3.30 -8.55 -16.48
CA ILE A 102 -3.64 -8.61 -17.91
C ILE A 102 -5.09 -8.15 -18.16
N SER A 103 -6.01 -8.53 -17.27
CA SER A 103 -7.42 -8.09 -17.36
C SER A 103 -7.56 -6.58 -17.15
N LEU A 104 -6.85 -6.03 -16.17
CA LEU A 104 -6.86 -4.60 -15.88
C LEU A 104 -6.22 -3.78 -16.98
N GLN A 105 -5.08 -4.21 -17.54
CA GLN A 105 -4.42 -3.54 -18.67
C GLN A 105 -5.31 -3.42 -19.91
N LYS A 106 -6.24 -4.36 -20.11
CA LYS A 106 -7.21 -4.30 -21.22
C LYS A 106 -8.34 -3.28 -20.98
N ARG A 107 -8.61 -2.95 -19.71
CA ARG A 107 -9.72 -2.05 -19.30
C ARG A 107 -9.24 -0.65 -18.97
N LEU A 108 -8.01 -0.54 -18.47
CA LEU A 108 -7.38 0.69 -18.04
C LEU A 108 -6.19 0.96 -18.97
N ASN A 109 -6.20 2.11 -19.62
CA ASN A 109 -5.11 2.56 -20.48
C ASN A 109 -4.01 3.22 -19.63
N VAL A 110 -3.43 2.47 -18.69
CA VAL A 110 -2.30 2.90 -17.85
C VAL A 110 -1.01 2.81 -18.67
N ARG A 111 -0.19 3.87 -18.63
CA ARG A 111 1.07 4.03 -19.36
C ARG A 111 2.15 4.51 -18.41
N ASN A 112 3.43 4.30 -18.75
CA ASN A 112 4.58 4.67 -17.91
C ASN A 112 4.63 6.14 -17.41
N GLN A 113 3.95 7.06 -18.09
CA GLN A 113 3.78 8.46 -17.68
C GLN A 113 2.75 8.68 -16.56
N ASP A 114 1.98 7.65 -16.22
CA ASP A 114 0.95 7.71 -15.19
C ASP A 114 1.55 7.68 -13.78
N VAL A 115 0.82 8.34 -12.88
CA VAL A 115 1.19 8.52 -11.49
C VAL A 115 0.03 8.00 -10.63
N HIS A 116 0.29 6.91 -9.90
CA HIS A 116 -0.66 6.35 -8.92
C HIS A 116 -0.46 7.00 -7.56
N PHE A 117 -1.56 7.42 -6.93
CA PHE A 117 -1.56 7.91 -5.56
C PHE A 117 -1.94 6.81 -4.57
N SER A 118 -0.93 6.28 -3.90
CA SER A 118 -1.04 5.22 -2.89
C SER A 118 -1.41 5.81 -1.52
N PHE A 119 -2.68 5.68 -1.16
CA PHE A 119 -3.17 6.05 0.18
C PHE A 119 -3.97 4.94 0.88
N LEU A 120 -4.34 3.88 0.17
CA LEU A 120 -4.96 2.73 0.80
C LEU A 120 -3.88 1.89 1.52
N PRO A 121 -4.22 1.20 2.61
CA PRO A 121 -3.27 0.29 3.25
C PRO A 121 -2.84 -0.83 2.30
N LEU A 122 -1.54 -1.19 2.28
CA LEU A 122 -1.03 -2.33 1.49
C LEU A 122 -1.63 -3.68 1.89
N ALA A 123 -2.19 -3.79 3.10
CA ALA A 123 -2.96 -4.96 3.54
C ALA A 123 -4.29 -5.13 2.78
N HIS A 124 -4.73 -4.13 2.03
CA HIS A 124 -5.92 -4.19 1.21
C HIS A 124 -5.55 -4.62 -0.22
N ILE A 125 -6.14 -5.71 -0.70
CA ILE A 125 -5.82 -6.30 -2.01
C ILE A 125 -5.93 -5.32 -3.18
N LEU A 126 -6.86 -4.35 -3.12
CA LEU A 126 -7.00 -3.32 -4.15
C LEU A 126 -5.72 -2.49 -4.32
N GLU A 127 -5.11 -2.02 -3.23
CA GLU A 127 -3.88 -1.22 -3.31
C GLU A 127 -2.74 -2.07 -3.91
N TRP A 128 -2.62 -3.30 -3.41
CA TRP A 128 -1.58 -4.23 -3.83
C TRP A 128 -1.65 -4.53 -5.34
N VAL A 129 -2.86 -4.79 -5.86
CA VAL A 129 -3.11 -5.03 -7.29
C VAL A 129 -2.79 -3.79 -8.13
N VAL A 130 -3.17 -2.60 -7.67
CA VAL A 130 -2.93 -1.36 -8.41
C VAL A 130 -1.43 -1.04 -8.44
N GLN A 131 -0.70 -1.21 -7.34
CA GLN A 131 0.75 -1.05 -7.36
C GLN A 131 1.42 -2.07 -8.30
N ALA A 132 0.99 -3.33 -8.28
CA ALA A 132 1.51 -4.34 -9.19
C ALA A 132 1.27 -3.97 -10.67
N LEU A 133 0.10 -3.39 -10.99
CA LEU A 133 -0.18 -2.87 -12.34
C LEU A 133 0.78 -1.74 -12.72
N TYR A 134 0.95 -0.76 -11.85
CA TYR A 134 1.81 0.41 -12.11
C TYR A 134 3.29 0.04 -12.23
N ILE A 135 3.78 -0.85 -11.35
CA ILE A 135 5.13 -1.40 -11.43
C ILE A 135 5.33 -2.16 -12.75
N SER A 136 4.35 -2.99 -13.16
CA SER A 136 4.43 -3.75 -14.42
C SER A 136 4.48 -2.86 -15.67
N GLN A 137 4.03 -1.62 -15.57
CA GLN A 137 3.99 -0.64 -16.65
C GLN A 137 5.11 0.41 -16.56
N GLY A 138 6.00 0.31 -15.57
CA GLY A 138 7.06 1.29 -15.35
C GLY A 138 6.54 2.68 -14.96
N CYS A 139 5.40 2.74 -14.28
CA CYS A 139 4.76 3.97 -13.85
C CYS A 139 5.34 4.49 -12.52
N SER A 140 4.98 5.72 -12.16
CA SER A 140 5.32 6.29 -10.85
C SER A 140 4.27 5.97 -9.80
N ILE A 141 4.71 5.73 -8.56
CA ILE A 141 3.83 5.61 -7.38
C ILE A 141 4.24 6.69 -6.39
N VAL A 142 3.27 7.49 -5.94
CA VAL A 142 3.44 8.52 -4.92
C VAL A 142 2.63 8.14 -3.70
N PHE A 143 3.22 8.29 -2.51
CA PHE A 143 2.58 7.93 -1.24
C PHE A 143 2.02 9.18 -0.57
N TYR A 144 0.81 9.06 0.00
CA TYR A 144 0.27 10.11 0.86
C TYR A 144 1.09 10.23 2.15
N GLN A 145 1.02 11.39 2.81
CA GLN A 145 1.83 11.67 4.00
C GLN A 145 1.35 10.97 5.29
N GLY A 146 0.38 10.06 5.22
CA GLY A 146 -0.18 9.39 6.40
C GLY A 146 -1.35 10.13 7.06
N ILE A 147 -1.62 11.39 6.68
CA ILE A 147 -2.59 12.26 7.33
C ILE A 147 -3.87 12.38 6.48
N LEU A 148 -4.86 11.55 6.77
CA LEU A 148 -6.11 11.49 5.99
C LEU A 148 -6.86 12.83 5.82
N PRO A 149 -6.93 13.73 6.82
CA PRO A 149 -7.55 15.05 6.63
C PRO A 149 -6.88 15.90 5.55
N GLU A 150 -5.59 15.69 5.30
CA GLU A 150 -4.76 16.47 4.37
C GLU A 150 -4.64 15.82 2.99
N LEU A 151 -5.30 14.69 2.75
CA LEU A 151 -5.25 13.92 1.50
C LEU A 151 -5.50 14.78 0.24
N MET A 152 -6.37 15.79 0.34
CA MET A 152 -6.65 16.69 -0.79
C MET A 152 -5.48 17.60 -1.13
N LEU A 153 -4.68 18.02 -0.15
CA LEU A 153 -3.46 18.81 -0.37
C LEU A 153 -2.38 17.96 -1.05
N ASP A 154 -2.25 16.70 -0.63
CA ASP A 154 -1.36 15.72 -1.29
C ASP A 154 -1.75 15.55 -2.76
N ILE A 155 -3.04 15.34 -3.04
CA ILE A 155 -3.55 15.19 -4.42
C ILE A 155 -3.27 16.44 -5.26
N GLN A 156 -3.48 17.63 -4.71
CA GLN A 156 -3.20 18.89 -5.41
C GLN A 156 -1.72 19.08 -5.72
N THR A 157 -0.85 18.64 -4.81
CA THR A 157 0.61 18.75 -4.94
C THR A 157 1.17 17.73 -5.92
N LEU A 158 0.77 16.46 -5.74
CA LEU A 158 1.30 15.31 -6.47
C LEU A 158 0.67 15.12 -7.86
N LYS A 159 -0.54 15.67 -8.07
CA LYS A 159 -1.28 15.62 -9.35
C LYS A 159 -1.31 14.22 -9.98
N PRO A 160 -1.83 13.21 -9.26
CA PRO A 160 -1.89 11.85 -9.80
C PRO A 160 -2.77 11.79 -11.05
N THR A 161 -2.44 10.87 -11.96
CA THR A 161 -3.20 10.70 -13.21
C THR A 161 -4.40 9.77 -13.03
N PHE A 162 -4.31 8.82 -12.10
CA PHE A 162 -5.43 8.00 -11.65
C PHE A 162 -5.62 8.11 -10.15
N PHE A 163 -6.88 8.20 -9.74
CA PHE A 163 -7.28 8.19 -8.34
C PHE A 163 -8.22 7.02 -8.11
N ILE A 164 -7.69 5.94 -7.54
CA ILE A 164 -8.51 4.83 -7.05
C ILE A 164 -9.16 5.25 -5.73
N ALA A 165 -10.44 4.95 -5.54
CA ALA A 165 -11.13 5.35 -4.32
C ALA A 165 -12.16 4.31 -3.89
N VAL A 166 -12.31 4.17 -2.58
CA VAL A 166 -13.45 3.44 -2.00
C VAL A 166 -14.65 4.39 -1.89
N PRO A 167 -15.90 3.89 -1.88
CA PRO A 167 -17.10 4.73 -1.89
C PRO A 167 -17.11 5.83 -0.83
N ARG A 168 -16.61 5.52 0.38
CA ARG A 168 -16.52 6.50 1.48
C ARG A 168 -15.66 7.72 1.14
N ILE A 169 -14.59 7.55 0.36
CA ILE A 169 -13.74 8.67 -0.06
C ILE A 169 -14.46 9.51 -1.11
N LEU A 170 -15.18 8.88 -2.05
CA LEU A 170 -16.00 9.59 -3.03
C LEU A 170 -17.11 10.40 -2.35
N SER A 171 -17.81 9.82 -1.36
CA SER A 171 -18.82 10.56 -0.58
C SER A 171 -18.22 11.76 0.15
N ARG A 172 -17.05 11.60 0.78
CA ARG A 172 -16.36 12.73 1.44
C ARG A 172 -15.97 13.83 0.47
N ALA A 173 -15.47 13.48 -0.72
CA ALA A 173 -15.14 14.45 -1.75
C ALA A 173 -16.40 15.22 -2.21
N TYR A 174 -17.49 14.50 -2.46
CA TYR A 174 -18.79 15.06 -2.82
C TYR A 174 -19.31 16.05 -1.76
N ASP A 175 -19.30 15.66 -0.49
CA ASP A 175 -19.77 16.51 0.61
C ASP A 175 -18.94 17.79 0.72
N LYS A 176 -17.61 17.68 0.62
CA LYS A 176 -16.70 18.83 0.69
C LYS A 176 -16.86 19.78 -0.48
N ILE A 177 -17.05 19.26 -1.70
CA ILE A 177 -17.34 20.07 -2.90
C ILE A 177 -18.65 20.83 -2.70
N ASN A 178 -19.72 20.15 -2.30
CA ASN A 178 -21.03 20.78 -2.10
C ASN A 178 -21.04 21.83 -1.00
N GLN A 179 -20.34 21.59 0.11
CA GLN A 179 -20.16 22.60 1.16
C GLN A 179 -19.43 23.83 0.62
N GLY A 180 -18.33 23.64 -0.13
CA GLY A 180 -17.54 24.72 -0.72
C GLY A 180 -18.24 25.48 -1.86
N VAL A 181 -19.21 24.86 -2.53
CA VAL A 181 -20.08 25.50 -3.52
C VAL A 181 -21.16 26.32 -2.83
N LYS A 182 -21.89 25.73 -1.88
CA LYS A 182 -22.92 26.46 -1.10
C LYS A 182 -22.34 27.67 -0.37
N ALA A 183 -21.14 27.54 0.20
CA ALA A 183 -20.45 28.66 0.86
C ALA A 183 -20.00 29.76 -0.13
N GLY A 184 -19.85 29.45 -1.42
CA GLY A 184 -19.46 30.40 -2.46
C GLY A 184 -20.63 31.14 -3.12
N GLY A 185 -21.86 30.89 -2.69
CA GLY A 185 -23.06 31.59 -3.16
C GLY A 185 -23.66 31.09 -4.49
N PRO A 186 -24.79 31.68 -4.91
CA PRO A 186 -25.60 31.17 -6.03
C PRO A 186 -24.88 31.14 -7.37
N GLU A 187 -23.98 32.10 -7.62
CA GLU A 187 -23.23 32.18 -8.88
C GLU A 187 -22.30 30.97 -9.06
N LYS A 188 -21.59 30.58 -7.99
CA LYS A 188 -20.68 29.43 -8.01
C LYS A 188 -21.45 28.11 -8.13
N GLU A 189 -22.63 28.03 -7.54
CA GLU A 189 -23.53 26.89 -7.66
C GLU A 189 -24.05 26.72 -9.09
N ALA A 190 -24.50 27.81 -9.72
CA ALA A 190 -24.93 27.81 -11.11
C ALA A 190 -23.78 27.42 -12.06
N ALA A 191 -22.57 27.94 -11.82
CA ALA A 191 -21.39 27.61 -12.62
C ALA A 191 -21.00 26.12 -12.51
N LEU A 192 -20.99 25.54 -11.30
CA LEU A 192 -20.69 24.12 -11.13
C LEU A 192 -21.75 23.26 -11.80
N LYS A 193 -23.04 23.59 -11.62
CA LYS A 193 -24.14 22.84 -12.23
C LYS A 193 -24.04 22.86 -13.76
N GLY A 194 -23.82 24.03 -14.36
CA GLY A 194 -23.62 24.14 -15.81
C GLY A 194 -22.45 23.31 -16.31
N ALA A 195 -21.30 23.35 -15.62
CA ALA A 195 -20.14 22.54 -15.98
C ALA A 195 -20.40 21.02 -15.84
N TYR A 196 -21.13 20.62 -14.80
CA TYR A 196 -21.53 19.23 -14.57
C TYR A 196 -22.45 18.73 -15.70
N ASP A 197 -23.50 19.48 -16.02
CA ASP A 197 -24.47 19.14 -17.06
C ASP A 197 -23.79 19.02 -18.44
N MET A 198 -22.89 19.96 -18.76
CA MET A 198 -22.06 19.90 -19.98
C MET A 198 -21.20 18.63 -20.04
N ARG A 199 -20.60 18.23 -18.91
CA ARG A 199 -19.75 17.04 -18.86
C ARG A 199 -20.57 15.76 -18.95
N LEU A 200 -21.74 15.72 -18.32
CA LEU A 200 -22.65 14.57 -18.37
C LEU A 200 -23.14 14.31 -19.79
N ALA A 201 -23.55 15.35 -20.51
CA ALA A 201 -23.97 15.26 -21.90
C ALA A 201 -22.86 14.80 -22.86
N ALA A 202 -21.58 14.96 -22.49
CA ALA A 202 -20.44 14.49 -23.28
C ALA A 202 -20.04 13.02 -22.99
N LEU A 203 -20.67 12.39 -22.00
CA LEU A 203 -20.46 10.98 -21.65
C LEU A 203 -21.58 10.07 -22.18
N GLU A 204 -22.70 10.64 -22.62
CA GLU A 204 -23.79 9.98 -23.35
C GLU A 204 -23.51 9.95 -24.86
#